data_AF-A0A8R2NLN5-F1
#
_entry.id   AF-A0A8R2NLN5-F1
#
_cell.length_a   1.000
_cell.length_b   1.000
_cell.length_c   1.000
_cell.angle_alpha   90.00
_cell.angle_beta   90.00
_cell.angle_gamma   90.00
#
_symmetry.space_group_name_H-M   'P 1'
#
loop_
_entity.id
_entity.type
_entity.pdbx_description
1 polymer ?
#
loop_
_entity_poly.entity_id
_entity_poly.type
_entity_poly.pdbx_seq_one_letter_code
_entity_poly.pdbx_strand_id
1 'polypeptide(L)'
;MLFDKTPLYQSVDILLKTFVRLTPADAYEILRATSLNNLLRFVINWLKRETINEDKCSKSEKTGLAPVPSTLLNGNGVKRSIFLKKPISQELNQIQLAIKDSGMPTSIHKMIMNEFKRLCVMSTSNSDYSVSIDYISYVANLPWNKRTNETLDLEKAKSVLKSNHYGMEKVKNRILQFIAVKILNPDRRGPILCFIGPPGVGKTSIAKAIASSLNRTFKRISLGGINHYSDIKGHRRTYVGAMPGCIIQAYKGTSGDPAAALLEVIDPEQNSSFVDSYVNLPFDVSQVMFISTANNAANIPQTLRDRMEIIYLEGYTQVYHVNKEK
;
A
#
# COMPACT_ATOMS: atom_id res chain seq x y z
N MET A 1 6.90 5.62 -44.83
CA MET A 1 7.83 6.29 -45.77
C MET A 1 9.22 6.41 -45.14
N LEU A 2 9.92 5.31 -44.87
CA LEU A 2 11.28 5.33 -44.30
C LEU A 2 12.26 4.37 -45.00
N PHE A 3 11.86 3.69 -46.09
CA PHE A 3 12.64 2.61 -46.69
C PHE A 3 13.29 2.92 -48.04
N ASP A 4 13.04 4.08 -48.65
CA ASP A 4 13.38 4.28 -50.07
C ASP A 4 14.84 4.68 -50.36
N LYS A 5 15.73 4.77 -49.35
CA LYS A 5 17.16 5.07 -49.59
C LYS A 5 18.16 4.30 -48.71
N THR A 6 17.72 3.37 -47.86
CA THR A 6 18.67 2.58 -47.07
C THR A 6 19.14 1.36 -47.86
N PRO A 7 20.46 1.13 -48.00
CA PRO A 7 20.95 -0.10 -48.62
C PRO A 7 20.39 -1.31 -47.87
N LEU A 8 20.00 -2.34 -48.64
CA LEU A 8 19.18 -3.47 -48.18
C LEU A 8 19.74 -4.18 -46.91
N TYR A 9 21.07 -4.17 -46.71
CA TYR A 9 21.71 -4.74 -45.53
C TYR A 9 21.40 -3.97 -44.23
N GLN A 10 21.23 -2.64 -44.29
CA GLN A 10 20.89 -1.82 -43.11
C GLN A 10 19.47 -2.10 -42.63
N SER A 11 18.52 -2.25 -43.57
CA SER A 11 17.14 -2.59 -43.22
C SER A 11 17.05 -3.97 -42.55
N VAL A 12 17.86 -4.93 -43.00
CA VAL A 12 17.92 -6.27 -42.41
C VAL A 12 18.64 -6.26 -41.05
N ASP A 13 19.75 -5.53 -40.90
CA ASP A 13 20.44 -5.39 -39.60
C ASP A 13 19.55 -4.76 -38.52
N ILE A 14 18.78 -3.72 -38.88
CA ILE A 14 17.82 -3.08 -37.97
C ILE A 14 16.71 -4.07 -37.55
N LEU A 15 16.13 -4.79 -38.50
CA LEU A 15 15.10 -5.80 -38.20
C LEU A 15 15.64 -6.92 -37.32
N LEU A 16 16.86 -7.40 -37.59
CA LEU A 16 17.46 -8.47 -36.79
C LEU A 16 17.83 -7.98 -35.37
N LYS A 17 18.41 -6.79 -35.20
CA LYS A 17 18.68 -6.23 -33.86
C LYS A 17 17.42 -6.04 -33.00
N THR A 18 16.29 -5.77 -33.65
CA THR A 18 15.01 -5.54 -32.95
C THR A 18 14.41 -6.85 -32.43
N PHE A 19 14.63 -7.97 -33.12
CA PHE A 19 13.93 -9.23 -32.84
C PHE A 19 14.84 -10.42 -32.48
N VAL A 20 16.18 -10.27 -32.56
CA VAL A 20 17.13 -11.39 -32.48
C VAL A 20 18.35 -11.03 -31.64
N ARG A 21 18.77 -11.94 -30.74
CA ARG A 21 20.07 -11.87 -30.06
C ARG A 21 21.16 -12.40 -31.00
N LEU A 22 21.77 -11.53 -31.79
CA LEU A 22 22.90 -11.87 -32.65
C LEU A 22 24.21 -11.90 -31.86
N THR A 23 25.08 -12.86 -32.17
CA THR A 23 26.48 -12.80 -31.71
C THR A 23 27.26 -11.74 -32.49
N PRO A 24 28.32 -11.13 -31.93
CA PRO A 24 29.11 -10.12 -32.63
C PRO A 24 29.72 -10.62 -33.94
N ALA A 25 30.05 -11.92 -34.01
CA ALA A 25 30.59 -12.56 -35.22
C ALA A 25 29.52 -12.65 -36.33
N ASP A 26 28.30 -13.04 -35.98
CA ASP A 26 27.19 -13.14 -36.95
C ASP A 26 26.79 -11.75 -37.48
N ALA A 27 26.81 -10.72 -36.63
CA ALA A 27 26.54 -9.34 -37.03
C ALA A 27 27.57 -8.83 -38.06
N TYR A 28 28.84 -9.22 -37.92
CA TYR A 28 29.91 -8.84 -38.85
C TYR A 28 29.75 -9.50 -40.23
N GLU A 29 29.32 -10.76 -40.28
CA GLU A 29 29.04 -11.47 -41.53
C GLU A 29 27.86 -10.85 -42.30
N ILE A 30 26.82 -10.40 -41.60
CA ILE A 30 25.69 -9.67 -42.21
C ILE A 30 26.14 -8.36 -42.85
N LEU A 31 27.02 -7.61 -42.17
CA LEU A 31 27.55 -6.34 -42.67
C LEU A 31 28.48 -6.51 -43.89
N ARG A 32 29.14 -7.66 -44.02
CA ARG A 32 30.07 -7.96 -45.13
C ARG A 32 29.36 -8.49 -46.39
N ALA A 33 28.09 -8.89 -46.29
CA ALA A 33 27.38 -9.48 -47.41
C ALA A 33 27.11 -8.45 -48.53
N THR A 34 27.79 -8.61 -49.66
CA THR A 34 27.65 -7.74 -50.84
C THR A 34 26.47 -8.14 -51.76
N SER A 35 25.92 -9.34 -51.58
CA SER A 35 24.84 -9.87 -52.42
C SER A 35 23.68 -10.43 -51.59
N LEU A 36 22.46 -10.18 -52.07
CA LEU A 36 21.21 -10.59 -51.40
C LEU A 36 21.12 -12.11 -51.20
N ASN A 37 21.58 -12.88 -52.19
CA ASN A 37 21.56 -14.34 -52.16
C ASN A 37 22.46 -14.91 -51.05
N ASN A 38 23.63 -14.31 -50.81
CA ASN A 38 24.53 -14.74 -49.74
C ASN A 38 23.95 -14.42 -48.37
N LEU A 39 23.32 -13.26 -48.22
CA LEU A 39 22.67 -12.84 -46.99
C LEU A 39 21.47 -13.74 -46.64
N LEU A 40 20.63 -14.09 -47.62
CA LEU A 40 19.52 -15.03 -47.42
C LEU A 40 20.00 -16.43 -47.03
N ARG A 41 21.06 -16.94 -47.67
CA ARG A 41 21.65 -18.23 -47.30
C ARG A 41 22.22 -18.22 -45.88
N PHE A 42 22.85 -17.12 -45.47
CA PHE A 42 23.34 -16.95 -44.11
C PHE A 42 22.20 -16.97 -43.10
N VAL A 43 21.15 -16.18 -43.32
CA VAL A 43 19.96 -16.13 -42.45
C VAL A 43 19.29 -17.50 -42.34
N ILE A 44 19.14 -18.24 -43.44
CA ILE A 44 18.57 -19.59 -43.44
C ILE A 44 19.45 -20.56 -42.64
N ASN A 45 20.77 -20.50 -42.80
CA ASN A 45 21.68 -21.37 -42.05
C ASN A 45 21.73 -21.00 -40.56
N TRP A 46 21.65 -19.72 -40.24
CA TRP A 46 21.55 -19.23 -38.87
C TRP A 46 20.26 -19.71 -38.20
N LEU A 47 19.11 -19.55 -38.87
CA LEU A 47 17.82 -20.08 -38.38
C LEU A 47 17.86 -21.59 -38.16
N LYS A 48 18.51 -22.34 -39.06
CA LYS A 48 18.72 -23.79 -38.89
C LYS A 48 19.56 -24.11 -37.65
N ARG A 49 20.63 -23.35 -37.38
CA ARG A 49 21.45 -23.54 -36.17
C ARG A 49 20.65 -23.27 -34.90
N GLU A 50 19.83 -22.22 -34.88
CA GLU A 50 18.97 -21.93 -33.73
C GLU A 50 17.92 -23.02 -33.50
N THR A 51 17.26 -23.52 -34.54
CA THR A 51 16.31 -24.65 -34.39
C THR A 51 16.99 -25.91 -33.83
N ILE A 52 18.26 -26.15 -34.22
CA ILE A 52 19.04 -27.30 -33.71
C ILE A 52 19.47 -27.06 -32.25
N ASN A 53 19.71 -25.82 -31.84
CA ASN A 53 20.04 -25.48 -30.46
C ASN A 53 18.82 -25.59 -29.54
N GLU A 54 17.62 -25.19 -29.98
CA GLU A 54 16.37 -25.44 -29.25
C GLU A 54 16.11 -26.94 -29.06
N ASP A 55 16.36 -27.77 -30.09
CA ASP A 55 16.23 -29.23 -30.03
C ASP A 55 17.28 -29.93 -29.14
N LYS A 56 18.43 -29.29 -28.89
CA LYS A 56 19.47 -29.79 -27.98
C LYS A 56 19.23 -29.36 -26.53
N CYS A 57 18.72 -28.15 -26.32
CA CYS A 57 18.39 -27.63 -24.99
C CYS A 57 17.24 -28.42 -24.33
N SER A 58 16.30 -28.95 -25.13
CA SER A 58 15.27 -29.88 -24.65
C SER A 58 15.76 -31.30 -24.34
N LYS A 59 16.98 -31.67 -24.75
CA LYS A 59 17.57 -33.01 -24.54
C LYS A 59 18.67 -33.06 -23.48
N SER A 60 19.17 -31.92 -22.98
CA SER A 60 20.30 -31.87 -22.04
C SER A 60 19.95 -31.82 -20.55
N GLU A 61 18.69 -32.02 -20.16
CA GLU A 61 18.28 -32.16 -18.75
C GLU A 61 17.91 -33.61 -18.38
N LYS A 62 18.74 -34.60 -18.72
CA LYS A 62 18.61 -35.95 -18.13
C LYS A 62 19.96 -36.65 -17.97
N THR A 63 20.62 -36.44 -16.84
CA THR A 63 21.48 -37.46 -16.22
C THR A 63 21.34 -37.40 -14.71
N GLY A 64 20.74 -38.44 -14.11
CA GLY A 64 20.75 -38.67 -12.66
C GLY A 64 19.48 -39.30 -12.05
N LEU A 65 19.14 -40.55 -12.43
CA LEU A 65 18.39 -41.61 -11.69
C LEU A 65 16.94 -41.28 -11.19
N ALA A 66 15.89 -42.10 -11.32
CA ALA A 66 15.67 -43.55 -11.54
C ALA A 66 14.36 -43.78 -12.37
N PRO A 67 14.03 -45.02 -12.84
CA PRO A 67 13.00 -45.24 -13.86
C PRO A 67 11.59 -45.35 -13.28
N VAL A 68 10.60 -44.77 -13.97
CA VAL A 68 9.16 -44.98 -13.71
C VAL A 68 8.54 -45.55 -15.01
N PRO A 69 7.63 -46.54 -14.94
CA PRO A 69 7.38 -47.47 -16.04
C PRO A 69 6.65 -46.86 -17.23
N SER A 70 6.93 -47.44 -18.39
CA SER A 70 6.32 -47.18 -19.69
C SER A 70 4.87 -47.66 -19.76
N THR A 71 3.93 -46.82 -19.36
CA THR A 71 2.51 -46.99 -19.71
C THR A 71 1.90 -45.64 -20.03
N LEU A 72 1.09 -45.59 -21.07
CA LEU A 72 0.40 -44.42 -21.64
C LEU A 72 1.14 -43.68 -22.77
N LEU A 73 1.52 -44.43 -23.80
CA LEU A 73 1.45 -43.91 -25.17
C LEU A 73 0.24 -44.55 -25.86
N ASN A 74 -0.84 -43.80 -25.98
CA ASN A 74 -1.73 -43.91 -27.13
C ASN A 74 -2.29 -42.53 -27.45
N GLY A 75 -2.13 -42.17 -28.72
CA GLY A 75 -2.38 -40.84 -29.24
C GLY A 75 -3.84 -40.41 -29.12
N ASN A 76 -4.02 -39.10 -29.05
CA ASN A 76 -4.86 -38.36 -30.00
C ASN A 76 -4.63 -36.86 -29.80
N GLY A 77 -4.49 -36.15 -30.92
CA GLY A 77 -4.16 -34.75 -30.96
C GLY A 77 -5.14 -33.89 -30.17
N VAL A 78 -4.62 -33.17 -29.19
CA VAL A 78 -5.19 -31.90 -28.73
C VAL A 78 -3.99 -31.01 -28.39
N LYS A 79 -3.70 -30.02 -29.23
CA LYS A 79 -2.97 -28.81 -28.83
C LYS A 79 -3.86 -28.03 -27.84
N ARG A 80 -4.06 -28.58 -26.64
CA ARG A 80 -4.57 -27.84 -25.50
C ARG A 80 -3.34 -27.17 -24.94
N SER A 81 -3.21 -25.88 -25.27
CA SER A 81 -2.48 -24.88 -24.49
C SER A 81 -1.97 -25.44 -23.15
N ILE A 82 -0.72 -25.90 -23.14
CA ILE A 82 0.04 -26.24 -21.95
C ILE A 82 0.42 -24.89 -21.30
N PHE A 83 -0.59 -24.14 -20.91
CA PHE A 83 -0.53 -23.36 -19.69
C PHE A 83 -1.12 -24.34 -18.68
N LEU A 84 -0.26 -25.15 -18.07
CA LEU A 84 -0.61 -25.84 -16.83
C LEU A 84 -1.09 -24.74 -15.88
N LYS A 85 -2.41 -24.52 -15.85
CA LYS A 85 -3.07 -23.82 -14.74
C LYS A 85 -2.72 -24.68 -13.54
N LYS A 86 -1.61 -24.34 -12.86
CA LYS A 86 -1.42 -24.76 -11.47
C LYS A 86 -2.78 -24.53 -10.82
N PRO A 87 -3.38 -25.53 -10.16
CA PRO A 87 -4.61 -25.29 -9.43
C PRO A 87 -4.33 -24.10 -8.52
N ILE A 88 -5.02 -22.99 -8.79
CA ILE A 88 -4.86 -21.78 -8.01
C ILE A 88 -5.26 -22.18 -6.61
N SER A 89 -4.34 -22.08 -5.66
CA SER A 89 -4.63 -22.39 -4.27
C SER A 89 -5.84 -21.55 -3.82
N GLN A 90 -6.66 -22.09 -2.93
CA GLN A 90 -7.85 -21.38 -2.44
C GLN A 90 -7.49 -19.98 -1.92
N GLU A 91 -6.32 -19.83 -1.31
CA GLU A 91 -5.75 -18.56 -0.86
C GLU A 91 -5.56 -17.55 -2.00
N LEU A 92 -5.00 -17.96 -3.14
CA LEU A 92 -4.80 -17.07 -4.28
C LEU A 92 -6.13 -16.62 -4.89
N ASN A 93 -7.15 -17.48 -4.87
CA ASN A 93 -8.51 -17.10 -5.29
C ASN A 93 -9.12 -16.06 -4.33
N GLN A 94 -8.94 -16.23 -3.01
CA GLN A 94 -9.40 -15.26 -2.01
C GLN A 94 -8.71 -13.91 -2.19
N ILE A 95 -7.39 -13.91 -2.40
CA ILE A 95 -6.62 -12.69 -2.66
C ILE A 95 -7.13 -12.00 -3.94
N GLN A 96 -7.41 -12.77 -4.99
CA GLN A 96 -7.95 -12.21 -6.23
C GLN A 96 -9.33 -11.56 -6.03
N LEU A 97 -10.20 -12.18 -5.22
CA LEU A 97 -11.49 -11.59 -4.86
C LEU A 97 -11.30 -10.31 -4.05
N ALA A 98 -10.43 -10.33 -3.04
CA ALA A 98 -10.12 -9.16 -2.22
C ALA A 98 -9.57 -7.99 -3.06
N ILE A 99 -8.71 -8.26 -4.05
CA ILE A 99 -8.21 -7.23 -4.97
C ILE A 99 -9.37 -6.58 -5.74
N LYS A 100 -10.34 -7.37 -6.22
CA LYS A 100 -11.51 -6.84 -6.95
C LYS A 100 -12.42 -6.02 -6.03
N ASP A 101 -12.64 -6.48 -4.81
CA ASP A 101 -13.56 -5.86 -3.83
C ASP A 101 -12.96 -4.64 -3.11
N SER A 102 -11.63 -4.48 -3.19
CA SER A 102 -10.91 -3.45 -2.45
C SER A 102 -11.26 -2.01 -2.85
N GLY A 103 -11.65 -1.76 -4.11
CA GLY A 103 -12.01 -0.42 -4.60
C GLY A 103 -10.82 0.54 -4.80
N MET A 104 -9.62 0.02 -5.06
CA MET A 104 -8.41 0.85 -5.24
C MET A 104 -8.45 1.69 -6.52
N PRO A 105 -7.71 2.81 -6.58
CA PRO A 105 -7.48 3.56 -7.81
C PRO A 105 -6.90 2.69 -8.94
N THR A 106 -7.22 3.04 -10.18
CA THR A 106 -6.84 2.27 -11.39
C THR A 106 -5.33 2.08 -11.53
N SER A 107 -4.54 3.10 -11.18
CA SER A 107 -3.07 3.05 -11.19
C SER A 107 -2.53 1.98 -10.23
N ILE A 108 -3.02 1.98 -8.99
CA ILE A 108 -2.62 1.03 -7.94
C ILE A 108 -3.11 -0.37 -8.28
N HIS A 109 -4.37 -0.51 -8.71
CA HIS A 109 -4.95 -1.79 -9.10
C HIS A 109 -4.13 -2.47 -10.21
N LYS A 110 -3.69 -1.73 -11.24
CA LYS A 110 -2.84 -2.26 -12.31
C LYS A 110 -1.48 -2.75 -11.77
N MET A 111 -0.87 -2.00 -10.86
CA MET A 111 0.40 -2.37 -10.23
C MET A 111 0.28 -3.65 -9.40
N ILE A 112 -0.74 -3.73 -8.54
CA ILE A 112 -1.01 -4.91 -7.70
C ILE A 112 -1.37 -6.12 -8.54
N MET A 113 -2.14 -5.95 -9.62
CA MET A 113 -2.46 -7.04 -10.55
C MET A 113 -1.21 -7.58 -11.27
N ASN A 114 -0.24 -6.73 -11.59
CA ASN A 114 1.03 -7.18 -12.16
C ASN A 114 1.87 -7.96 -11.14
N GLU A 115 1.92 -7.50 -9.88
CA GLU A 115 2.61 -8.22 -8.81
C GLU A 115 1.92 -9.56 -8.51
N PHE A 116 0.59 -9.61 -8.54
CA PHE A 116 -0.18 -10.85 -8.39
C PHE A 116 0.12 -11.86 -9.51
N LYS A 117 0.22 -11.41 -10.77
CA LYS A 117 0.63 -12.29 -11.88
C LYS A 117 2.02 -12.88 -11.68
N ARG A 118 2.96 -12.09 -11.16
CA ARG A 118 4.31 -12.58 -10.81
C ARG A 118 4.24 -13.62 -9.70
N LEU A 119 3.44 -13.37 -8.67
CA LEU A 119 3.22 -14.30 -7.56
C LEU A 119 2.71 -15.67 -8.05
N CYS A 120 1.80 -15.71 -9.03
CA CYS A 120 1.30 -16.97 -9.58
C CYS A 120 2.37 -17.83 -10.28
N VAL A 121 3.43 -17.20 -10.80
CA VAL A 121 4.54 -17.88 -11.49
C VAL A 121 5.62 -18.31 -10.49
N MET A 122 5.80 -17.55 -9.42
CA MET A 122 6.79 -17.84 -8.37
C MET A 122 6.54 -19.20 -7.71
N SER A 123 7.62 -19.85 -7.28
CA SER A 123 7.57 -21.07 -6.48
C SER A 123 7.34 -20.74 -5.00
N THR A 124 6.57 -21.58 -4.32
CA THR A 124 6.29 -21.45 -2.87
C THR A 124 7.55 -21.58 -2.01
N SER A 125 8.61 -22.20 -2.53
CA SER A 125 9.89 -22.37 -1.83
C SER A 125 10.74 -21.10 -1.76
N ASN A 126 10.39 -20.04 -2.50
CA ASN A 126 11.16 -18.79 -2.50
C ASN A 126 10.83 -17.95 -1.24
N SER A 127 11.84 -17.37 -0.59
CA SER A 127 11.66 -16.43 0.54
C SER A 127 10.82 -15.21 0.18
N ASP A 128 10.85 -14.78 -1.09
CA ASP A 128 10.09 -13.62 -1.54
C ASP A 128 8.59 -13.91 -1.73
N TYR A 129 8.21 -15.20 -1.78
CA TYR A 129 6.83 -15.61 -2.00
C TYR A 129 5.93 -15.22 -0.81
N SER A 130 6.38 -15.46 0.43
CA SER A 130 5.62 -15.07 1.63
C SER A 130 5.48 -13.55 1.72
N VAL A 131 6.58 -12.83 1.54
CA VAL A 131 6.61 -11.35 1.59
C VAL A 131 5.67 -10.75 0.53
N SER A 132 5.61 -11.35 -0.66
CA SER A 132 4.72 -10.91 -1.73
C SER A 132 3.25 -11.21 -1.46
N ILE A 133 2.93 -12.38 -0.88
CA ILE A 133 1.57 -12.71 -0.42
C ILE A 133 1.13 -11.71 0.64
N ASP A 134 1.96 -11.52 1.67
CA ASP A 134 1.65 -10.66 2.80
C ASP A 134 1.41 -9.23 2.32
N TYR A 135 2.28 -8.73 1.43
CA TYR A 135 2.12 -7.42 0.83
C TYR A 135 0.81 -7.28 0.03
N ILE A 136 0.52 -8.20 -0.90
CA ILE A 136 -0.68 -8.12 -1.74
C ILE A 136 -1.94 -8.23 -0.87
N SER A 137 -1.95 -9.18 0.08
CA SER A 137 -3.03 -9.34 1.05
C SER A 137 -3.21 -8.10 1.91
N TYR A 138 -2.11 -7.48 2.36
CA TYR A 138 -2.15 -6.27 3.17
C TYR A 138 -2.76 -5.10 2.39
N VAL A 139 -2.29 -4.86 1.17
CA VAL A 139 -2.79 -3.79 0.30
C VAL A 139 -4.25 -4.01 -0.11
N ALA A 140 -4.64 -5.25 -0.40
CA ALA A 140 -6.03 -5.64 -0.71
C ALA A 140 -7.00 -5.35 0.44
N ASN A 141 -6.55 -5.52 1.68
CA ASN A 141 -7.36 -5.31 2.87
C ASN A 141 -7.43 -3.86 3.36
N LEU A 142 -6.69 -2.93 2.74
CA LEU A 142 -6.80 -1.51 3.10
C LEU A 142 -8.16 -0.94 2.66
N PRO A 143 -8.75 -0.02 3.44
CA PRO A 143 -10.06 0.55 3.15
C PRO A 143 -9.96 1.64 2.06
N TRP A 144 -9.66 1.25 0.83
CA TRP A 144 -9.65 2.18 -0.31
C TRP A 144 -11.05 2.71 -0.58
N ASN A 145 -11.20 4.03 -0.66
CA ASN A 145 -12.47 4.70 -0.95
C ASN A 145 -13.65 4.34 -0.02
N LYS A 146 -13.42 3.62 1.09
CA LYS A 146 -14.44 3.29 2.08
C LYS A 146 -14.51 4.41 3.10
N ARG A 147 -15.69 4.99 3.27
CA ARG A 147 -15.94 6.07 4.23
C ARG A 147 -17.04 5.68 5.20
N THR A 148 -16.90 6.10 6.45
CA THR A 148 -18.00 6.04 7.41
C THR A 148 -18.98 7.16 7.13
N ASN A 149 -20.28 6.88 7.16
CA ASN A 149 -21.31 7.91 7.03
C ASN A 149 -21.29 8.80 8.28
N GLU A 150 -20.86 10.04 8.09
CA GLU A 150 -20.74 11.02 9.16
C GLU A 150 -22.10 11.66 9.45
N THR A 151 -22.45 11.76 10.74
CA THR A 151 -23.63 12.50 11.16
C THR A 151 -23.18 13.82 11.76
N LEU A 152 -23.46 14.91 11.05
CA LEU A 152 -23.08 16.26 11.44
C LEU A 152 -24.27 16.97 12.09
N ASP A 153 -24.58 16.58 13.33
CA ASP A 153 -25.64 17.21 14.14
C ASP A 153 -25.05 17.79 15.43
N LEU A 154 -25.28 19.09 15.62
CA LEU A 154 -24.79 19.85 16.76
C LEU A 154 -25.57 19.54 18.05
N GLU A 155 -26.87 19.24 17.96
CA GLU A 155 -27.68 18.91 19.13
C GLU A 155 -27.31 17.54 19.69
N LYS A 156 -27.19 16.55 18.81
CA LYS A 156 -26.64 15.23 19.17
C LYS A 156 -25.23 15.32 19.74
N ALA A 157 -24.36 16.15 19.17
CA ALA A 157 -23.01 16.34 19.71
C ALA A 157 -23.05 16.92 21.13
N LYS A 158 -23.92 17.92 21.37
CA LYS A 158 -24.11 18.53 22.69
C LYS A 158 -24.66 17.53 23.71
N SER A 159 -25.61 16.68 23.33
CA SER A 159 -26.18 15.67 24.24
C SER A 159 -25.15 14.60 24.61
N VAL A 160 -24.42 14.05 23.63
CA VAL A 160 -23.37 13.03 23.83
C VAL A 160 -22.22 13.56 24.69
N LEU A 161 -21.78 14.81 24.47
CA LEU A 161 -20.73 15.42 25.28
C LEU A 161 -21.19 15.69 26.73
N LYS A 162 -22.46 16.04 26.92
CA LYS A 162 -23.02 16.23 28.26
C LYS A 162 -23.22 14.92 29.02
N SER A 163 -23.65 13.85 28.35
CA SER A 163 -23.89 12.55 29.00
C SER A 163 -22.58 11.87 29.43
N ASN A 164 -21.52 11.99 28.62
CA ASN A 164 -20.27 11.26 28.86
C ASN A 164 -19.32 11.98 29.83
N HIS A 165 -19.46 13.29 29.99
CA HIS A 165 -18.52 14.12 30.74
C HIS A 165 -19.23 15.15 31.59
N TYR A 166 -18.93 15.18 32.88
CA TYR A 166 -19.43 16.18 33.81
C TYR A 166 -18.55 17.44 33.80
N GLY A 167 -19.15 18.63 33.92
CA GLY A 167 -18.43 19.91 33.93
C GLY A 167 -17.74 20.26 32.61
N MET A 168 -16.59 20.95 32.70
CA MET A 168 -15.75 21.35 31.55
C MET A 168 -16.49 22.15 30.46
N GLU A 169 -17.38 23.07 30.86
CA GLU A 169 -18.20 23.84 29.92
C GLU A 169 -17.36 24.62 28.89
N LYS A 170 -16.21 25.18 29.31
CA LYS A 170 -15.28 25.87 28.39
C LYS A 170 -14.79 24.93 27.28
N VAL A 171 -14.39 23.71 27.63
CA VAL A 171 -13.88 22.70 26.70
C VAL A 171 -14.99 22.20 25.78
N LYS A 172 -16.16 21.89 26.34
CA LYS A 172 -17.34 21.46 25.56
C LYS A 172 -17.77 22.52 24.55
N ASN A 173 -17.85 23.78 24.97
CA ASN A 173 -18.20 24.88 24.09
C ASN A 173 -17.18 25.03 22.95
N ARG A 174 -15.89 24.83 23.22
CA ARG A 174 -14.86 24.89 22.19
C ARG A 174 -14.96 23.73 21.19
N ILE A 175 -15.23 22.52 21.66
CA ILE A 175 -15.48 21.35 20.80
C ILE A 175 -16.72 21.58 19.92
N LEU A 176 -17.80 22.13 20.49
CA LEU A 176 -19.01 22.46 19.72
C LEU A 176 -18.73 23.53 18.66
N GLN A 177 -17.93 24.55 18.97
CA GLN A 177 -17.49 25.54 17.97
C GLN A 177 -16.67 24.88 16.85
N PHE A 178 -15.76 23.96 17.18
CA PHE A 178 -14.99 23.23 16.19
C PHE A 178 -15.89 22.41 15.26
N ILE A 179 -16.87 21.69 15.82
CA ILE A 179 -17.85 20.92 15.03
C ILE A 179 -18.69 21.88 14.18
N ALA A 180 -19.14 23.02 14.71
CA ALA A 180 -19.92 24.02 13.98
C ALA A 180 -19.15 24.57 12.76
N VAL A 181 -17.85 24.88 12.91
CA VAL A 181 -17.01 25.33 11.78
C VAL A 181 -16.92 24.26 10.70
N LYS A 182 -16.87 22.98 11.09
CA LYS A 182 -16.81 21.85 10.17
C LYS A 182 -18.14 21.58 9.47
N ILE A 183 -19.27 21.85 10.13
CA ILE A 183 -20.60 21.82 9.51
C ILE A 183 -20.70 22.90 8.44
N LEU A 184 -20.23 24.12 8.75
CA LEU A 184 -20.27 25.25 7.81
C LEU A 184 -19.35 25.03 6.60
N ASN A 185 -18.14 24.51 6.84
CA ASN A 185 -17.16 24.25 5.79
C ASN A 185 -16.57 22.82 5.95
N PRO A 186 -17.16 21.80 5.30
CA PRO A 186 -16.75 20.41 5.45
C PRO A 186 -15.33 20.14 4.94
N ASP A 187 -14.92 20.84 3.87
CA ASP A 187 -13.58 20.71 3.28
C ASP A 187 -12.50 21.54 3.98
N ARG A 188 -12.90 22.41 4.93
CA ARG A 188 -11.95 23.27 5.63
C ARG A 188 -11.07 22.41 6.53
N ARG A 189 -9.79 22.38 6.20
CA ARG A 189 -8.75 21.78 7.02
C ARG A 189 -8.48 22.70 8.22
N GLY A 190 -9.15 22.43 9.33
CA GLY A 190 -9.01 23.17 10.59
C GLY A 190 -7.76 22.77 11.38
N PRO A 191 -7.38 23.56 12.41
CA PRO A 191 -6.29 23.20 13.29
C PRO A 191 -6.61 21.93 14.07
N ILE A 192 -5.57 21.23 14.51
CA ILE A 192 -5.72 19.94 15.20
C ILE A 192 -5.98 20.19 16.68
N LEU A 193 -7.07 19.62 17.20
CA LEU A 193 -7.40 19.75 18.62
C LEU A 193 -6.35 19.03 19.47
N CYS A 194 -5.69 19.79 20.36
CA CYS A 194 -4.71 19.28 21.30
C CYS A 194 -5.19 19.48 22.74
N PHE A 195 -5.50 18.37 23.43
CA PHE A 195 -5.93 18.40 24.83
C PHE A 195 -4.74 18.28 25.77
N ILE A 196 -4.53 19.27 26.63
CA ILE A 196 -3.39 19.34 27.56
C ILE A 196 -3.86 19.31 29.02
N GLY A 197 -3.15 18.60 29.90
CA GLY A 197 -3.36 18.71 31.36
C GLY A 197 -2.78 17.52 32.16
N PRO A 198 -3.07 17.39 33.46
CA PRO A 198 -2.58 16.26 34.26
C PRO A 198 -3.18 14.91 33.80
N PRO A 199 -2.55 13.78 34.15
CA PRO A 199 -3.13 12.45 33.89
C PRO A 199 -4.45 12.28 34.65
N GLY A 200 -5.36 11.44 34.14
CA GLY A 200 -6.63 11.12 34.81
C GLY A 200 -7.80 12.09 34.57
N VAL A 201 -7.59 13.25 33.92
CA VAL A 201 -8.68 14.23 33.66
C VAL A 201 -9.65 13.87 32.53
N GLY A 202 -9.43 12.74 31.84
CA GLY A 202 -10.36 12.26 30.79
C GLY A 202 -10.10 12.80 29.38
N LYS A 203 -8.88 13.20 29.02
CA LYS A 203 -8.54 13.66 27.65
C LYS A 203 -8.94 12.64 26.58
N THR A 204 -8.54 11.38 26.77
CA THR A 204 -8.82 10.29 25.83
C THR A 204 -10.31 9.95 25.78
N SER A 205 -11.03 10.06 26.91
CA SER A 205 -12.47 9.80 26.93
C SER A 205 -13.25 10.90 26.20
N ILE A 206 -12.81 12.16 26.27
CA ILE A 206 -13.39 13.27 25.49
C ILE A 206 -13.18 13.03 24.00
N ALA A 207 -11.97 12.65 23.58
CA ALA A 207 -11.70 12.31 22.19
C ALA A 207 -12.61 11.17 21.68
N LYS A 208 -12.84 10.15 22.52
CA LYS A 208 -13.78 9.06 22.22
C LYS A 208 -15.23 9.56 22.09
N ALA A 209 -15.67 10.45 22.98
CA ALA A 209 -17.01 11.04 22.91
C ALA A 209 -17.22 11.89 21.64
N ILE A 210 -16.19 12.64 21.19
CA ILE A 210 -16.22 13.37 19.93
C ILE A 210 -16.42 12.40 18.76
N ALA A 211 -15.66 11.31 18.69
CA ALA A 211 -15.80 10.31 17.64
C ALA A 211 -17.20 9.67 17.63
N SER A 212 -17.73 9.32 18.81
CA SER A 212 -19.09 8.79 18.95
C SER A 212 -20.16 9.79 18.51
N SER A 213 -19.99 11.09 18.81
CA SER A 213 -20.94 12.12 18.39
C SER A 213 -21.02 12.29 16.87
N LEU A 214 -19.88 12.16 16.19
CA LEU A 214 -19.75 12.31 14.74
C LEU A 214 -20.02 11.00 13.97
N ASN A 215 -20.35 9.91 14.68
CA ASN A 215 -20.47 8.56 14.12
C ASN A 215 -19.21 8.11 13.34
N ARG A 216 -18.03 8.50 13.83
CA ARG A 216 -16.74 8.14 13.26
C ARG A 216 -16.10 7.01 14.07
N THR A 217 -15.33 6.15 13.40
CA THR A 217 -14.53 5.13 14.08
C THR A 217 -13.41 5.79 14.90
N PHE A 218 -13.27 5.38 16.15
CA PHE A 218 -12.21 5.86 17.05
C PHE A 218 -11.06 4.85 17.07
N LYS A 219 -9.85 5.33 16.77
CA LYS A 219 -8.61 4.58 16.95
C LYS A 219 -7.63 5.44 17.75
N ARG A 220 -7.06 4.83 18.80
CA ARG A 220 -6.04 5.46 19.63
C ARG A 220 -4.66 5.04 19.13
N ILE A 221 -3.77 6.02 19.09
CA ILE A 221 -2.38 5.89 18.70
C ILE A 221 -1.55 6.60 19.81
N SER A 222 -0.78 5.85 20.61
CA SER A 222 -0.10 6.30 21.85
C SER A 222 1.35 6.74 21.64
N LEU A 223 1.61 8.04 21.59
CA LEU A 223 2.92 8.59 21.15
C LEU A 223 4.10 8.43 22.11
N GLY A 224 3.90 7.83 23.28
CA GLY A 224 4.93 7.71 24.30
C GLY A 224 5.97 6.63 23.97
N GLY A 225 7.25 6.97 24.05
CA GLY A 225 8.36 6.01 23.98
C GLY A 225 8.87 5.67 22.57
N ILE A 226 8.40 6.37 21.54
CA ILE A 226 8.87 6.18 20.16
C ILE A 226 10.16 6.95 19.95
N ASN A 227 11.15 6.28 19.39
CA ASN A 227 12.45 6.87 19.10
C ASN A 227 12.81 6.81 17.61
N HIS A 228 12.15 5.96 16.81
CA HIS A 228 12.51 5.72 15.41
C HIS A 228 11.40 6.10 14.44
N TYR A 229 11.80 6.60 13.27
CA TYR A 229 10.89 6.97 12.19
C TYR A 229 10.20 5.76 11.54
N SER A 230 10.89 4.61 11.50
CA SER A 230 10.40 3.38 10.88
C SER A 230 9.18 2.79 11.60
N ASP A 231 9.00 3.07 12.88
CA ASP A 231 7.81 2.62 13.62
C ASP A 231 6.53 3.22 12.98
N ILE A 232 6.64 4.38 12.34
CA ILE A 232 5.45 5.15 11.95
C ILE A 232 5.19 5.10 10.46
N LYS A 233 6.25 5.17 9.65
CA LYS A 233 6.17 4.99 8.19
C LYS A 233 6.47 3.57 7.75
N GLY A 234 6.72 2.66 8.69
CA GLY A 234 7.12 1.31 8.37
C GLY A 234 8.55 1.20 7.83
N HIS A 235 8.94 -0.04 7.61
CA HIS A 235 10.21 -0.40 7.00
C HIS A 235 10.04 -0.65 5.51
N ARG A 236 11.09 -0.45 4.72
CA ARG A 236 11.10 -0.95 3.33
C ARG A 236 10.88 -2.46 3.34
N ARG A 237 10.02 -2.94 2.44
CA ARG A 237 9.67 -4.38 2.27
C ARG A 237 10.89 -5.31 2.13
N THR A 238 12.02 -4.78 1.68
CA THR A 238 13.28 -5.53 1.49
C THR A 238 13.97 -5.92 2.81
N TYR A 239 13.60 -5.32 3.94
CA TYR A 239 14.20 -5.66 5.23
C TYR A 239 13.56 -6.93 5.82
N VAL A 240 14.39 -7.76 6.45
CA VAL A 240 13.91 -8.92 7.21
C VAL A 240 13.03 -8.43 8.36
N GLY A 241 11.81 -8.96 8.45
CA GLY A 241 10.84 -8.52 9.46
C GLY A 241 10.22 -7.16 9.18
N ALA A 242 10.26 -6.68 7.94
CA ALA A 242 9.65 -5.41 7.57
C ALA A 242 8.16 -5.38 7.97
N MET A 243 7.78 -4.32 8.68
CA MET A 243 6.40 -4.07 9.09
C MET A 243 5.91 -2.73 8.51
N PRO A 244 4.61 -2.64 8.19
CA PRO A 244 3.97 -1.37 7.83
C PRO A 244 3.94 -0.42 9.03
N GLY A 245 3.86 0.88 8.78
CA GLY A 245 3.84 1.87 9.84
C GLY A 245 2.53 1.93 10.62
N CYS A 246 2.58 2.47 11.83
CA CYS A 246 1.44 2.53 12.75
C CYS A 246 0.18 3.19 12.15
N ILE A 247 0.34 4.17 11.25
CA ILE A 247 -0.81 4.83 10.61
C ILE A 247 -1.58 3.85 9.72
N ILE A 248 -0.88 3.12 8.86
CA ILE A 248 -1.52 2.15 7.96
C ILE A 248 -2.06 0.96 8.75
N GLN A 249 -1.34 0.54 9.81
CA GLN A 249 -1.84 -0.48 10.73
C GLN A 249 -3.15 -0.07 11.41
N ALA A 250 -3.28 1.21 11.80
CA ALA A 250 -4.50 1.73 12.44
C ALA A 250 -5.73 1.63 11.52
N TYR A 251 -5.55 1.75 10.20
CA TYR A 251 -6.62 1.57 9.21
C TYR A 251 -7.10 0.12 9.07
N LYS A 252 -6.19 -0.87 9.18
CA LYS A 252 -6.54 -2.30 9.07
C LYS A 252 -7.25 -2.84 10.31
N GLY A 253 -7.12 -2.15 11.45
CA GLY A 253 -7.88 -2.45 12.68
C GLY A 253 -7.07 -3.06 13.82
N THR A 254 -5.78 -3.33 13.63
CA THR A 254 -4.87 -3.78 14.69
C THR A 254 -4.37 -2.62 15.53
N SER A 255 -4.35 -2.81 16.86
CA SER A 255 -3.88 -1.86 17.88
C SER A 255 -2.38 -1.57 17.72
N GLY A 256 -2.05 -0.65 16.82
CA GLY A 256 -0.69 -0.14 16.61
C GLY A 256 -0.61 1.33 17.00
N ASP A 257 0.05 1.59 18.12
CA ASP A 257 0.62 2.89 18.48
C ASP A 257 2.06 2.93 17.83
N PRO A 258 2.75 4.05 17.49
CA PRO A 258 2.36 5.45 17.31
C PRO A 258 3.26 6.36 16.38
N ALA A 259 3.37 7.68 16.67
CA ALA A 259 3.89 8.91 15.97
C ALA A 259 5.39 9.19 15.67
N ALA A 260 5.61 9.64 14.44
CA ALA A 260 6.55 10.71 14.02
C ALA A 260 6.25 11.13 12.57
N ALA A 261 5.51 10.33 11.80
CA ALA A 261 4.79 10.81 10.63
C ALA A 261 3.57 11.67 10.99
N LEU A 262 3.25 11.84 12.28
CA LEU A 262 2.24 12.82 12.68
C LEU A 262 2.61 14.21 12.17
N LEU A 263 3.88 14.61 12.02
CA LEU A 263 4.22 15.92 11.43
C LEU A 263 3.68 16.10 10.00
N GLU A 264 3.93 15.13 9.11
CA GLU A 264 3.43 15.15 7.73
C GLU A 264 1.92 14.94 7.66
N VAL A 265 1.39 14.11 8.57
CA VAL A 265 -0.04 13.74 8.64
C VAL A 265 -0.88 14.84 9.33
N ILE A 266 -0.21 15.70 10.10
CA ILE A 266 -0.77 16.93 10.68
C ILE A 266 -0.70 18.05 9.66
N ASP A 267 0.20 17.97 8.67
CA ASP A 267 0.25 18.94 7.59
C ASP A 267 -0.91 18.72 6.63
N PRO A 268 -1.94 19.58 6.64
CA PRO A 268 -3.10 19.33 5.83
C PRO A 268 -2.74 19.28 4.35
N GLU A 269 -1.70 19.99 3.90
CA GLU A 269 -1.24 20.01 2.50
C GLU A 269 -0.63 18.67 2.05
N GLN A 270 -0.02 17.90 2.95
CA GLN A 270 0.70 16.66 2.62
C GLN A 270 -0.17 15.40 2.81
N ASN A 271 -1.32 15.52 3.48
CA ASN A 271 -2.20 14.38 3.80
C ASN A 271 -2.80 13.64 2.61
N SER A 272 -2.93 14.29 1.45
CA SER A 272 -3.52 13.66 0.25
C SER A 272 -2.63 12.60 -0.40
N SER A 273 -1.33 12.63 -0.12
CA SER A 273 -0.34 11.72 -0.73
C SER A 273 0.61 11.17 0.31
N PHE A 274 0.08 10.68 1.43
CA PHE A 274 0.90 10.03 2.45
C PHE A 274 1.51 8.74 1.88
N VAL A 275 2.82 8.55 2.03
CA VAL A 275 3.53 7.36 1.54
C VAL A 275 4.18 6.66 2.72
N ASP A 276 3.74 5.42 2.96
CA ASP A 276 4.38 4.49 3.88
C ASP A 276 5.51 3.72 3.17
N SER A 277 6.62 3.45 3.86
CA SER A 277 7.81 2.79 3.30
C SER A 277 7.60 1.31 2.98
N TYR A 278 6.68 0.65 3.68
CA TYR A 278 6.35 -0.76 3.46
C TYR A 278 5.41 -0.90 2.26
N VAL A 279 4.35 -0.09 2.24
CA VAL A 279 3.36 -0.12 1.16
C VAL A 279 3.90 0.53 -0.11
N ASN A 280 4.64 1.63 0.03
CA ASN A 280 5.22 2.44 -1.04
C ASN A 280 4.19 2.88 -2.10
N LEU A 281 2.96 3.15 -1.67
CA LEU A 281 1.87 3.68 -2.48
C LEU A 281 1.32 4.94 -1.82
N PRO A 282 0.89 5.93 -2.60
CA PRO A 282 0.21 7.10 -2.05
C PRO A 282 -1.15 6.69 -1.49
N PHE A 283 -1.38 7.05 -0.24
CA PHE A 283 -2.62 6.82 0.48
C PHE A 283 -3.19 8.16 0.97
N ASP A 284 -4.47 8.40 0.72
CA ASP A 284 -5.12 9.66 1.12
C ASP A 284 -5.61 9.56 2.57
N VAL A 285 -5.04 10.40 3.43
CA VAL A 285 -5.36 10.50 4.87
C VAL A 285 -6.09 11.82 5.17
N SER A 286 -6.40 12.64 4.15
CA SER A 286 -7.00 13.98 4.32
C SER A 286 -8.35 14.00 5.05
N GLN A 287 -9.09 12.90 5.01
CA GLN A 287 -10.42 12.78 5.65
C GLN A 287 -10.34 12.38 7.13
N VAL A 288 -9.17 11.99 7.61
CA VAL A 288 -8.95 11.62 9.01
C VAL A 288 -8.95 12.87 9.87
N MET A 289 -9.71 12.81 10.97
CA MET A 289 -9.68 13.83 12.00
C MET A 289 -8.66 13.44 13.05
N PHE A 290 -7.59 14.23 13.15
CA PHE A 290 -6.58 14.06 14.19
C PHE A 290 -6.99 14.80 15.47
N ILE A 291 -6.79 14.13 16.60
CA ILE A 291 -6.91 14.70 17.94
C ILE A 291 -5.65 14.28 18.69
N SER A 292 -4.93 15.25 19.25
CA SER A 292 -3.73 14.98 20.04
C SER A 292 -4.02 15.19 21.52
N THR A 293 -3.29 14.46 22.37
CA THR A 293 -3.37 14.60 23.82
C THR A 293 -1.96 14.68 24.38
N ALA A 294 -1.70 15.62 25.26
CA ALA A 294 -0.43 15.77 25.94
C ALA A 294 -0.61 16.07 27.43
N ASN A 295 0.42 15.77 28.22
CA ASN A 295 0.42 16.14 29.64
C ASN A 295 0.91 17.57 29.84
N ASN A 296 1.96 17.95 29.11
CA ASN A 296 2.56 19.27 29.18
C ASN A 296 2.72 19.84 27.77
N ALA A 297 2.34 21.10 27.59
CA ALA A 297 2.56 21.83 26.35
C ALA A 297 4.05 21.95 26.03
N ALA A 298 4.91 22.13 27.05
CA ALA A 298 6.34 22.39 26.90
C ALA A 298 7.11 21.29 26.15
N ASN A 299 6.62 20.04 26.18
CA ASN A 299 7.28 18.91 25.55
C ASN A 299 6.89 18.73 24.08
N ILE A 300 5.91 19.48 23.58
CA ILE A 300 5.49 19.43 22.18
C ILE A 300 6.45 20.30 21.36
N PRO A 301 7.06 19.79 20.27
CA PRO A 301 7.84 20.62 19.35
C PRO A 301 7.07 21.83 18.83
N GLN A 302 7.72 22.98 18.68
CA GLN A 302 7.06 24.22 18.26
C GLN A 302 6.38 24.08 16.89
N THR A 303 7.02 23.39 15.95
CA THR A 303 6.47 23.10 14.61
C THR A 303 5.12 22.37 14.64
N LEU A 304 4.87 21.57 15.68
CA LEU A 304 3.59 20.91 15.90
C LEU A 304 2.58 21.82 16.60
N ARG A 305 3.04 22.63 17.56
CA ARG A 305 2.16 23.54 18.30
C ARG A 305 1.49 24.56 17.38
N ASP A 306 2.21 25.07 16.39
CA ASP A 306 1.68 26.08 15.46
C ASP A 306 0.53 25.55 14.59
N ARG A 307 0.43 24.22 14.44
CA ARG A 307 -0.64 23.52 13.70
C ARG A 307 -1.76 23.01 14.62
N MET A 308 -1.58 23.14 15.93
CA MET A 308 -2.49 22.63 16.94
C MET A 308 -3.24 23.75 17.62
N GLU A 309 -4.50 23.50 17.90
CA GLU A 309 -5.29 24.31 18.79
C GLU A 309 -5.24 23.70 20.20
N ILE A 310 -4.58 24.41 21.12
CA ILE A 310 -4.37 23.93 22.47
C ILE A 310 -5.60 24.23 23.34
N ILE A 311 -6.16 23.17 23.93
CA ILE A 311 -7.26 23.24 24.89
C ILE A 311 -6.76 22.65 26.22
N TYR A 312 -6.73 23.49 27.25
CA TYR A 312 -6.33 23.09 28.60
C TYR A 312 -7.49 22.43 29.35
N LEU A 313 -7.22 21.26 29.92
CA LEU A 313 -8.10 20.55 30.84
C LEU A 313 -7.53 20.68 32.24
N GLU A 314 -8.28 21.38 33.08
CA GLU A 314 -7.98 21.49 34.50
C GLU A 314 -8.34 20.20 35.24
N GLY A 315 -7.68 19.96 36.37
CA GLY A 315 -8.04 18.86 37.27
C GLY A 315 -9.41 19.10 37.90
N TYR A 316 -10.16 18.02 38.13
CA TYR A 316 -11.39 18.09 38.91
C TYR A 316 -11.03 18.45 40.36
N THR A 317 -11.66 19.50 40.90
CA THR A 317 -11.62 19.75 42.34
C THR A 317 -12.44 18.67 43.06
N GLN A 318 -12.11 18.38 44.34
CA GLN A 318 -12.73 17.28 45.12
C GLN A 318 -14.27 17.25 45.09
N VAL A 319 -14.90 18.43 44.97
CA VAL A 319 -16.36 18.59 44.83
C VAL A 319 -16.95 17.79 43.66
N TYR A 320 -16.20 17.60 42.58
CA TYR A 320 -16.67 16.95 41.35
C TYR A 320 -16.56 15.42 41.38
N HIS A 321 -15.77 14.85 42.30
CA HIS A 321 -15.63 13.39 42.42
C HIS A 321 -16.84 12.73 43.10
N VAL A 322 -17.49 13.43 44.04
CA VAL A 322 -18.62 12.92 44.84
C VAL A 322 -19.89 12.68 44.00
N ASN A 323 -20.08 13.43 42.92
CA ASN A 323 -21.29 13.32 42.08
C ASN A 323 -21.20 12.23 41.00
N LYS A 324 -20.11 11.46 40.95
CA LYS A 324 -19.97 10.33 40.02
C LYS A 324 -20.36 8.98 40.65
N GLU A 325 -20.50 8.96 41.98
CA GLU A 325 -20.85 7.77 42.80
C GLU A 325 -22.31 7.77 43.29
N LYS A 326 -23.12 8.74 42.85
CA LYS A 326 -24.58 8.78 43.08
C LYS A 326 -25.30 8.76 41.74
#